data_AF-U4TTP9-F1
#
_entry.id   AF-U4TTP9-F1
#
_cell.length_a   1.000
_cell.length_b   1.000
_cell.length_c   1.000
_cell.angle_alpha   90.00
_cell.angle_beta   90.00
_cell.angle_gamma   90.00
#
_symmetry.space_group_name_H-M   'P 1'
#
loop_
_entity.id
_entity.type
_entity.pdbx_description
1 polymer ?
#
loop_
_entity_poly.entity_id
_entity_poly.type
_entity_poly.pdbx_seq_one_letter_code
_entity_poly.pdbx_strand_id
1 'polypeptide(L)'
;MPSLTDTQHSDADQYLAFNFSFITHEQKYSLDALMKRDRKFSQKLLKKVEALSTDRKVQVMNRNREQGFELMPFTEVRFRVDPKFHSMGFDEHLETGYWVFRLNKLGRVICGMINTVVYILAVDTDFETYKH
;
A
#
# COMPACT_ATOMS: atom_id res chain seq x y z
N MET A 1 -2.14 44.49 4.91
CA MET A 1 -2.99 43.29 4.87
C MET A 1 -2.48 42.42 3.71
N PRO A 2 -1.63 41.42 3.94
CA PRO A 2 -1.19 40.54 2.86
C PRO A 2 -2.31 39.55 2.53
N SER A 3 -2.51 39.30 1.23
CA SER A 3 -3.53 38.40 0.70
C SER A 3 -3.20 36.93 0.97
N LEU A 4 -4.21 36.19 1.43
CA LEU A 4 -4.21 34.73 1.54
C LEU A 4 -4.36 34.12 0.13
N THR A 5 -3.32 34.22 -0.69
CA THR A 5 -3.23 33.42 -1.91
C THR A 5 -2.46 32.14 -1.61
N ASP A 6 -3.22 31.04 -1.63
CA ASP A 6 -2.81 29.70 -2.01
C ASP A 6 -1.51 29.16 -1.39
N THR A 7 -1.66 28.51 -0.25
CA THR A 7 -0.77 27.41 0.12
C THR A 7 -1.55 26.11 0.13
N GLN A 8 -2.17 25.76 -1.00
CA GLN A 8 -2.44 24.36 -1.27
C GLN A 8 -1.09 23.71 -1.62
N HIS A 9 -0.35 23.25 -0.61
CA HIS A 9 0.64 22.20 -0.85
C HIS A 9 -0.15 20.99 -1.34
N SER A 10 -0.19 20.79 -2.65
CA SER A 10 -0.82 19.61 -3.23
C SER A 10 -0.20 18.36 -2.60
N ASP A 11 -1.01 17.38 -2.20
CA ASP A 11 -0.54 16.10 -1.66
C ASP A 11 0.48 15.39 -2.57
N ALA A 12 0.54 15.79 -3.84
CA ALA A 12 1.50 15.34 -4.83
C ALA A 12 2.97 15.63 -4.43
N ASP A 13 3.23 16.72 -3.70
CA ASP A 13 4.57 17.14 -3.29
C ASP A 13 5.03 16.54 -1.96
N GLN A 14 4.16 15.81 -1.27
CA GLN A 14 4.46 15.18 0.01
C GLN A 14 5.08 13.79 -0.16
N TYR A 15 5.78 13.31 0.87
CA TYR A 15 6.34 11.96 0.94
C TYR A 15 5.30 10.96 1.44
N LEU A 16 5.46 9.69 1.08
CA LEU A 16 4.57 8.62 1.51
C LEU A 16 4.93 8.13 2.92
N ALA A 17 3.92 7.96 3.77
CA ALA A 17 4.03 7.27 5.05
C ALA A 17 3.36 5.90 4.97
N PHE A 18 3.87 4.91 5.71
CA PHE A 18 3.36 3.53 5.69
C PHE A 18 2.78 3.13 7.03
N ASN A 19 1.55 2.61 7.02
CA ASN A 19 0.82 2.16 8.20
C ASN A 19 0.54 0.65 8.11
N PHE A 20 0.86 -0.07 9.18
CA PHE A 20 0.77 -1.53 9.27
C PHE A 20 -0.34 -2.03 10.21
N SER A 21 -1.24 -1.14 10.65
CA SER A 21 -2.21 -1.41 11.72
C SER A 21 -3.38 -2.31 11.30
N PHE A 22 -3.60 -2.51 10.00
CA PHE A 22 -4.78 -3.19 9.44
C PHE A 22 -4.43 -4.35 8.52
N ILE A 23 -3.25 -4.94 8.70
CA ILE A 23 -2.87 -6.13 7.95
C ILE A 23 -3.79 -7.27 8.35
N THR A 24 -4.33 -7.96 7.35
CA THR A 24 -5.22 -9.09 7.55
C THR A 24 -4.62 -10.15 8.47
N HIS A 25 -5.48 -10.74 9.31
CA HIS A 25 -5.13 -11.86 10.19
C HIS A 25 -5.19 -13.22 9.48
N GLU A 26 -5.60 -13.27 8.20
CA GLU A 26 -5.57 -14.50 7.42
C GLU A 26 -4.13 -15.03 7.34
N GLN A 27 -3.88 -16.25 7.85
CA GLN A 27 -2.52 -16.81 7.96
C GLN A 27 -1.74 -16.78 6.64
N LYS A 28 -2.43 -16.94 5.51
CA LYS A 28 -1.81 -16.94 4.18
C LYS A 28 -1.26 -15.56 3.78
N TYR A 29 -1.86 -14.49 4.28
CA TYR A 29 -1.59 -13.12 3.85
C TYR A 29 -1.09 -12.21 4.99
N SER A 30 -0.98 -12.73 6.22
CA SER A 30 -0.57 -11.97 7.38
C SER A 30 0.93 -11.75 7.41
N LEU A 31 1.33 -10.56 7.85
CA LEU A 31 2.74 -10.19 7.95
C LEU A 31 3.48 -11.08 8.95
N ASP A 32 2.87 -11.41 10.09
CA ASP A 32 3.50 -12.22 11.13
C ASP A 32 3.85 -13.63 10.67
N ALA A 33 2.95 -14.28 9.92
CA ALA A 33 3.20 -15.61 9.38
C ALA A 33 4.35 -15.58 8.37
N LEU A 34 4.38 -14.56 7.52
CA LEU A 34 5.39 -14.40 6.47
C LEU A 34 6.76 -14.01 7.03
N MET A 35 6.82 -13.12 8.02
CA MET A 35 8.07 -12.71 8.66
C MET A 35 8.74 -13.87 9.40
N LYS A 36 7.95 -14.79 9.98
CA LYS A 36 8.46 -16.02 10.60
C LYS A 36 8.96 -17.03 9.57
N ARG A 37 8.33 -17.08 8.39
CA ARG A 37 8.62 -18.06 7.34
C ARG A 37 9.83 -17.68 6.49
N ASP A 38 10.02 -16.39 6.16
CA ASP A 38 11.06 -15.96 5.23
C ASP A 38 11.69 -14.60 5.60
N ARG A 39 12.94 -14.66 6.10
CA ARG A 39 13.72 -13.46 6.44
C ARG A 39 14.08 -12.60 5.21
N LYS A 40 14.26 -13.20 4.03
CA LYS A 40 14.56 -12.48 2.79
C LYS A 40 13.37 -11.64 2.37
N PHE A 41 12.16 -12.17 2.57
CA PHE A 41 10.92 -11.44 2.34
C PHE A 41 10.88 -10.15 3.18
N SER A 42 11.06 -10.27 4.50
CA SER A 42 11.05 -9.11 5.42
C SER A 42 12.05 -8.03 5.02
N GLN A 43 13.27 -8.43 4.66
CA GLN A 43 14.29 -7.49 4.18
C GLN A 43 13.88 -6.81 2.88
N LYS A 44 13.25 -7.55 1.96
CA LYS A 44 12.79 -6.99 0.67
C LYS A 44 11.63 -6.02 0.88
N LEU A 45 10.68 -6.35 1.75
CA LEU A 45 9.57 -5.48 2.12
C LEU A 45 10.08 -4.15 2.69
N LEU A 46 10.96 -4.20 3.69
CA LEU A 46 11.50 -3.00 4.32
C LEU A 46 12.26 -2.12 3.32
N LYS A 47 13.12 -2.71 2.48
CA LYS A 47 13.84 -1.97 1.43
C LYS A 47 12.89 -1.32 0.41
N LYS A 48 11.78 -1.99 0.08
CA LYS A 48 10.79 -1.45 -0.87
C LYS A 48 10.00 -0.31 -0.23
N VAL A 49 9.57 -0.46 1.02
CA VAL A 49 8.89 0.58 1.80
C VAL A 49 9.78 1.82 1.95
N GLU A 50 11.04 1.61 2.34
CA GLU A 50 12.05 2.67 2.41
C GLU A 50 12.16 3.42 1.08
N ALA A 51 12.42 2.72 -0.02
CA ALA A 51 12.57 3.32 -1.35
C ALA A 51 11.30 4.03 -1.87
N LEU A 52 10.11 3.62 -1.45
CA LEU A 52 8.86 4.30 -1.81
C LEU A 52 8.59 5.53 -0.92
N SER A 53 9.10 5.52 0.32
CA SER A 53 8.95 6.65 1.26
C SER A 53 9.95 7.77 1.05
N THR A 54 11.08 7.50 0.39
CA THR A 54 12.15 8.48 0.13
C THR A 54 11.85 9.47 -0.98
N ASP A 55 10.90 9.16 -1.85
CA ASP A 55 10.53 10.00 -2.99
C ASP A 55 9.15 10.64 -2.78
N ARG A 56 8.90 11.75 -3.49
CA ARG A 56 7.59 12.41 -3.43
C ARG A 56 6.52 11.51 -4.03
N LYS A 57 5.29 11.57 -3.50
CA LYS A 57 4.13 10.82 -3.98
C LYS A 57 4.03 10.87 -5.50
N VAL A 58 4.07 12.06 -6.11
CA VAL A 58 3.97 12.19 -7.58
C VAL A 58 5.03 11.41 -8.35
N GLN A 59 6.27 11.38 -7.84
CA GLN A 59 7.37 10.65 -8.48
C GLN A 59 7.15 9.14 -8.36
N VAL A 60 6.68 8.69 -7.20
CA VAL A 60 6.40 7.28 -6.94
C VAL A 60 5.24 6.78 -7.81
N MET A 61 4.17 7.58 -7.94
CA MET A 61 3.00 7.22 -8.74
C MET A 61 3.30 7.21 -10.25
N ASN A 62 4.28 7.98 -10.72
CA ASN A 62 4.69 8.02 -12.13
C ASN A 62 5.67 6.90 -12.52
N ARG A 63 6.09 6.04 -11.58
CA ARG A 63 6.94 4.88 -11.88
C ARG A 63 6.13 3.77 -12.53
N ASN A 64 6.81 2.89 -13.26
CA ASN A 64 6.19 1.63 -13.71
C ASN A 64 5.81 0.74 -12.52
N ARG A 65 4.92 -0.23 -12.75
CA ARG A 65 4.40 -1.14 -11.70
C ARG A 65 5.47 -1.93 -10.97
N GLU A 66 6.62 -2.20 -11.59
CA GLU A 66 7.74 -2.89 -10.96
C GLU A 66 8.45 -2.00 -9.93
N GLN A 67 8.45 -0.68 -10.15
CA GLN A 67 9.17 0.30 -9.34
C GLN A 67 8.27 1.11 -8.39
N GLY A 68 7.04 1.41 -8.79
CA GLY A 68 6.04 2.17 -8.02
C GLY A 68 4.84 1.32 -7.62
N PHE A 69 3.65 1.88 -7.85
CA PHE A 69 2.37 1.24 -7.58
C PHE A 69 1.61 0.91 -8.85
N GLU A 70 0.76 -0.12 -8.78
CA GLU A 70 -0.29 -0.40 -9.75
C GLU A 70 -1.66 -0.26 -9.06
N LEU A 71 -2.63 0.34 -9.75
CA LEU A 71 -4.01 0.43 -9.27
C LEU A 71 -4.74 -0.86 -9.62
N MET A 72 -5.47 -1.41 -8.66
CA MET A 72 -6.32 -2.56 -8.83
C MET A 72 -7.77 -2.22 -8.44
N PRO A 73 -8.76 -2.56 -9.27
CA PRO A 73 -10.16 -2.41 -8.90
C PRO A 73 -10.51 -3.27 -7.68
N PHE A 74 -11.38 -2.76 -6.81
CA PHE A 74 -11.84 -3.47 -5.60
C PHE A 74 -12.40 -4.87 -5.91
N THR A 75 -13.04 -5.03 -7.06
CA THR A 75 -13.69 -6.28 -7.50
C THR A 75 -12.72 -7.42 -7.78
N GLU A 76 -11.43 -7.14 -7.95
CA GLU A 76 -10.45 -8.19 -8.29
C GLU A 76 -9.84 -8.88 -7.08
N VAL A 77 -10.00 -8.29 -5.90
CA VAL A 77 -9.35 -8.75 -4.68
C VAL A 77 -10.10 -9.91 -4.02
N ARG A 78 -9.34 -10.94 -3.65
CA ARG A 78 -9.82 -12.14 -2.94
C ARG A 78 -9.11 -12.34 -1.59
N PHE A 79 -9.22 -11.37 -0.69
CA PHE A 79 -8.88 -11.54 0.74
C PHE A 79 -9.86 -10.76 1.60
N ARG A 80 -9.99 -11.15 2.88
CA ARG A 80 -10.75 -10.36 3.85
C ARG A 80 -9.86 -9.29 4.46
N VAL A 81 -10.21 -8.03 4.24
CA VAL A 81 -9.62 -6.88 4.93
C VAL A 81 -9.95 -6.96 6.43
N ASP A 82 -9.08 -6.43 7.28
CA ASP A 82 -9.33 -6.32 8.72
C ASP A 82 -10.68 -5.59 8.96
N PRO A 83 -11.63 -6.16 9.73
CA PRO A 83 -12.90 -5.52 10.03
C PRO A 83 -12.77 -4.12 10.64
N LYS A 84 -11.67 -3.83 11.35
CA LYS A 84 -11.40 -2.51 11.93
C LYS A 84 -11.26 -1.45 10.85
N PHE A 85 -10.63 -1.79 9.73
CA PHE A 85 -10.47 -0.90 8.59
C PHE A 85 -11.84 -0.39 8.10
N HIS A 86 -12.81 -1.31 7.99
CA HIS A 86 -14.19 -0.98 7.60
C HIS A 86 -14.92 -0.21 8.70
N SER A 87 -14.86 -0.69 9.95
CA SER A 87 -15.61 -0.09 11.06
C SER A 87 -15.18 1.35 11.39
N MET A 88 -13.97 1.73 10.99
CA MET A 88 -13.42 3.08 11.18
C MET A 88 -13.66 3.98 9.96
N GLY A 89 -14.38 3.51 8.93
CA GLY A 89 -14.76 4.30 7.75
C GLY A 89 -13.65 4.47 6.71
N PHE A 90 -12.54 3.73 6.79
CA PHE A 90 -11.43 3.93 5.86
C PHE A 90 -11.78 3.59 4.41
N ASP A 91 -12.71 2.67 4.17
CA ASP A 91 -13.14 2.32 2.80
C ASP A 91 -13.82 3.49 2.09
N GLU A 92 -14.51 4.37 2.84
CA GLU A 92 -15.19 5.56 2.29
C GLU A 92 -14.19 6.60 1.77
N HIS A 93 -12.95 6.53 2.24
CA HIS A 93 -11.86 7.42 1.86
C HIS A 93 -10.97 6.82 0.75
N LEU A 94 -11.21 5.58 0.33
CA LEU A 94 -10.50 4.98 -0.79
C LEU A 94 -11.20 5.36 -2.10
N GLU A 95 -10.57 6.26 -2.87
CA GLU A 95 -11.24 6.89 -4.00
C GLU A 95 -11.44 5.96 -5.22
N THR A 96 -10.49 5.06 -5.52
CA THR A 96 -10.40 4.44 -6.86
C THR A 96 -10.06 2.96 -6.89
N GLY A 97 -9.67 2.37 -5.76
CA GLY A 97 -9.27 0.96 -5.70
C GLY A 97 -8.21 0.69 -4.64
N TYR A 98 -7.63 -0.49 -4.72
CA TYR A 98 -6.44 -0.85 -3.95
C TYR A 98 -5.18 -0.54 -4.75
N TRP A 99 -4.13 -0.17 -4.05
CA TRP A 99 -2.80 0.02 -4.62
C TRP A 99 -1.93 -1.20 -4.34
N VAL A 100 -1.14 -1.60 -5.32
CA VAL A 100 -0.23 -2.73 -5.17
C VAL A 100 1.19 -2.30 -5.49
N PHE A 101 2.15 -2.71 -4.66
CA PHE A 101 3.55 -2.66 -5.04
C PHE A 101 4.17 -4.06 -5.00
N ARG A 102 5.10 -4.29 -5.92
CA ARG A 102 5.71 -5.61 -6.13
C ARG A 102 7.02 -5.77 -5.35
N LEU A 103 7.23 -6.96 -4.81
CA LEU A 103 8.47 -7.42 -4.19
C LEU A 103 9.25 -8.33 -5.16
N ASN A 104 9.38 -7.88 -6.41
CA ASN A 104 9.87 -8.68 -7.53
C ASN A 104 9.07 -9.99 -7.67
N LYS A 105 9.76 -11.14 -7.75
CA LYS A 105 9.16 -12.48 -7.83
C LYS A 105 8.80 -13.07 -6.46
N LEU A 106 9.05 -12.35 -5.36
CA LEU A 106 8.80 -12.86 -4.00
C LEU A 106 7.36 -12.65 -3.54
N GLY A 107 6.64 -11.74 -4.19
CA GLY A 107 5.26 -11.44 -3.84
C GLY A 107 4.87 -10.02 -4.19
N ARG A 108 3.69 -9.63 -3.76
CA ARG A 108 3.11 -8.29 -3.91
C ARG A 108 2.38 -7.89 -2.63
N VAL A 109 2.25 -6.60 -2.42
CA VAL A 109 1.65 -6.04 -1.22
C VAL A 109 0.47 -5.19 -1.62
N ILE A 110 -0.69 -5.47 -1.03
CA ILE A 110 -1.95 -4.81 -1.33
C ILE A 110 -2.22 -3.78 -0.24
N CYS A 111 -2.56 -2.57 -0.68
CA CYS A 111 -2.64 -1.39 0.16
C CYS A 111 -3.90 -0.57 -0.11
N GLY A 112 -4.39 0.11 0.90
CA GLY A 112 -5.22 1.31 0.75
C GLY A 112 -4.34 2.55 0.77
N MET A 113 -4.68 3.59 0.00
CA MET A 113 -3.98 4.88 0.07
C MET A 113 -4.99 5.98 0.35
N ILE A 114 -4.74 6.75 1.41
CA ILE A 114 -5.55 7.91 1.79
C ILE A 114 -4.58 9.08 1.95
N ASN A 115 -4.76 10.11 1.13
CA ASN A 115 -3.81 11.22 0.98
C ASN A 115 -2.39 10.70 0.69
N THR A 116 -1.50 10.74 1.69
CA THR A 116 -0.09 10.31 1.60
C THR A 116 0.21 9.09 2.48
N VAL A 117 -0.80 8.54 3.16
CA VAL A 117 -0.66 7.38 4.02
C VAL A 117 -1.04 6.12 3.25
N VAL A 118 -0.10 5.18 3.17
CA VAL A 118 -0.25 3.86 2.57
C VAL A 118 -0.51 2.84 3.67
N TYR A 119 -1.74 2.35 3.75
CA TYR A 119 -2.14 1.31 4.68
C TYR A 119 -1.89 -0.06 4.07
N ILE A 120 -0.99 -0.84 4.67
CA ILE A 120 -0.72 -2.21 4.26
C ILE A 120 -1.88 -3.09 4.74
N LEU A 121 -2.57 -3.75 3.80
CA LEU A 121 -3.76 -4.57 4.09
C LEU A 121 -3.50 -6.06 3.96
N ALA A 122 -2.71 -6.46 2.96
CA ALA A 122 -2.38 -7.86 2.73
C ALA A 122 -1.05 -8.03 2.01
N VAL A 123 -0.43 -9.18 2.23
CA VAL A 123 0.79 -9.58 1.54
C VAL A 123 0.53 -10.88 0.80
N ASP A 124 0.67 -10.86 -0.52
CA ASP A 124 0.43 -11.99 -1.40
C ASP A 124 1.74 -12.54 -1.96
N THR A 125 2.25 -13.61 -1.35
CA THR A 125 3.44 -14.33 -1.84
C THR A 125 3.13 -15.39 -2.87
N ASP A 126 1.87 -15.81 -2.95
CA ASP A 126 1.46 -16.95 -3.78
C ASP A 126 0.89 -16.49 -5.12
N PHE A 127 0.71 -15.16 -5.29
CA PHE A 127 0.14 -14.51 -6.47
C PHE A 127 -1.31 -14.94 -6.76
N GLU A 128 -2.03 -15.33 -5.72
CA GLU A 128 -3.40 -15.85 -5.85
C GLU A 128 -4.47 -14.82 -5.49
N THR A 129 -4.11 -13.70 -4.87
CA THR A 129 -5.08 -12.74 -4.33
C THR A 129 -5.87 -12.00 -5.41
N TYR A 130 -5.33 -11.89 -6.62
CA TYR A 130 -6.04 -11.46 -7.83
C TYR A 130 -5.33 -11.98 -9.08
N LYS A 131 -6.07 -12.18 -10.17
CA LYS A 131 -5.49 -12.65 -11.44
C LYS A 131 -5.02 -11.44 -12.24
N HIS A 132 -3.78 -11.49 -12.72
CA HIS A 132 -3.20 -10.46 -13.56
C HIS A 132 -2.80 -11.01 -14.92
#